data_AF-A0AAW1YPA1-F1
#
_entry.id   AF-A0AAW1YPA1-F1
#
_cell.length_a   1.000
_cell.length_b   1.000
_cell.length_c   1.000
_cell.angle_alpha   90.00
_cell.angle_beta   90.00
_cell.angle_gamma   90.00
#
_symmetry.space_group_name_H-M   'P 1'
#
loop_
_entity.id
_entity.type
_entity.pdbx_description
1 polymer ?
#
loop_
_entity_poly.entity_id
_entity_poly.type
_entity_poly.pdbx_seq_one_letter_code
_entity_poly.pdbx_strand_id
1 'polypeptide(L)'
;MNCSRSISSGAWLVRKLCTAVEGRRDNPDRLYRRLSALGGSGRSAAAALNEYIMEGRAVKKYELDRCIKELRKYRKYQNALEIMEWMEFRKINYANPDFAVRLDLTAKAKGIEAAENYFSNLPPSAKNKFTYGSLLNCYCKEMMEEKALAHYQKMDRVELC
;
A
#
# COMPACT_ATOMS: atom_id res chain seq x y z
N MET A 1 73.92 11.04 27.98
CA MET A 1 73.03 10.35 28.94
C MET A 1 72.17 9.38 28.16
N ASN A 2 72.29 8.09 28.49
CA ASN A 2 71.54 6.97 27.93
C ASN A 2 70.07 6.98 28.39
N CYS A 3 69.16 6.52 27.52
CA CYS A 3 68.07 5.59 27.87
C CYS A 3 67.47 5.06 26.55
N SER A 4 67.85 3.87 26.06
CA SER A 4 67.31 2.53 26.41
C SER A 4 65.98 2.17 25.70
N ARG A 5 66.12 1.27 24.69
CA ARG A 5 65.32 0.08 24.27
C ARG A 5 63.84 -0.02 24.74
N SER A 6 62.85 -0.48 23.96
CA SER A 6 62.73 -1.77 23.24
C SER A 6 61.47 -1.82 22.34
N ILE A 7 61.51 -2.76 21.40
CA ILE A 7 60.52 -3.18 20.39
C ILE A 7 59.22 -3.74 21.01
N SER A 8 58.05 -3.53 20.39
CA SER A 8 56.93 -4.48 20.50
C SER A 8 56.17 -4.59 19.17
N SER A 9 55.94 -5.85 18.81
CA SER A 9 55.38 -6.38 17.57
C SER A 9 53.90 -6.06 17.35
N GLY A 10 53.53 -5.99 16.08
CA GLY A 10 52.30 -6.59 15.54
C GLY A 10 50.95 -5.93 15.87
N ALA A 11 50.38 -5.27 14.87
CA ALA A 11 48.92 -5.22 14.70
C ALA A 11 48.58 -5.21 13.22
N TRP A 12 48.57 -6.42 12.66
CA TRP A 12 47.80 -6.78 11.50
C TRP A 12 46.36 -6.24 11.61
N LEU A 13 45.86 -5.72 10.48
CA LEU A 13 44.44 -5.67 10.12
C LEU A 13 43.47 -5.05 11.14
N VAL A 14 43.07 -3.81 10.90
CA VAL A 14 41.62 -3.53 10.87
C VAL A 14 41.31 -2.73 9.62
N ARG A 15 41.04 -3.46 8.53
CA ARG A 15 40.24 -2.94 7.43
C ARG A 15 38.95 -2.40 8.05
N LYS A 16 38.82 -1.08 8.10
CA LYS A 16 37.55 -0.43 8.39
C LYS A 16 36.64 -0.69 7.19
N LEU A 17 36.00 -1.86 7.18
CA LEU A 17 34.85 -2.16 6.35
C LEU A 17 33.70 -1.32 6.88
N CYS A 18 33.71 -0.03 6.57
CA CYS A 18 32.47 0.71 6.45
C CYS A 18 31.80 0.17 5.18
N THR A 19 31.05 -0.91 5.32
CA THR A 19 30.02 -1.26 4.36
C THR A 19 29.01 -0.12 4.41
N ALA A 20 29.21 0.88 3.55
CA ALA A 20 28.11 1.71 3.13
C ALA A 20 27.08 0.75 2.52
N VAL A 21 26.00 0.48 3.24
CA VAL A 21 24.77 0.00 2.61
C VAL A 21 24.33 1.17 1.75
N GLU A 22 24.88 1.25 0.54
CA GLU A 22 24.28 2.01 -0.53
C GLU A 22 22.88 1.43 -0.66
N GLY A 23 21.89 2.17 -0.16
CA GLY A 23 20.50 1.88 -0.42
C GLY A 23 20.35 1.88 -1.94
N ARG A 24 20.40 0.68 -2.54
CA ARG A 24 20.10 0.49 -3.95
C ARG A 24 18.77 1.21 -4.15
N ARG A 25 18.76 2.25 -4.99
CA ARG A 25 17.51 2.89 -5.40
C ARG A 25 16.68 1.79 -6.05
N ASP A 26 15.77 1.21 -5.28
CA ASP A 26 14.86 0.20 -5.81
C ASP A 26 14.08 0.88 -6.93
N ASN A 27 14.25 0.35 -8.14
CA ASN A 27 13.57 0.88 -9.31
C ASN A 27 12.07 0.58 -9.08
N PRO A 28 11.19 1.60 -8.99
CA PRO A 28 9.77 1.39 -8.73
C PRO A 28 9.10 0.50 -9.80
N ASP A 29 9.67 0.43 -11.00
CA ASP A 29 9.19 -0.44 -12.07
C ASP A 29 9.43 -1.93 -11.77
N ARG A 30 10.36 -2.26 -10.88
CA ARG A 30 10.67 -3.65 -10.47
C ARG A 30 9.55 -4.22 -9.61
N LEU A 31 9.05 -3.44 -8.64
CA LEU A 31 7.94 -3.86 -7.79
C LEU A 31 6.66 -4.03 -8.63
N TYR A 32 6.35 -3.04 -9.47
CA TYR A 32 5.20 -3.12 -10.36
C TYR A 32 5.27 -4.33 -11.30
N ARG A 33 6.41 -4.58 -11.95
CA ARG A 33 6.57 -5.75 -12.83
C ARG A 33 6.26 -7.06 -12.11
N ARG A 34 6.78 -7.23 -10.88
CA ARG A 34 6.49 -8.41 -10.06
C ARG A 34 5.00 -8.55 -9.74
N LEU A 35 4.35 -7.48 -9.30
CA LEU A 35 2.92 -7.49 -8.93
C LEU A 35 1.99 -7.66 -10.14
N SER A 36 2.36 -7.09 -11.29
CA SER A 36 1.59 -7.18 -12.52
C SER A 36 1.63 -8.59 -13.14
N ALA A 37 2.73 -9.32 -12.95
CA ALA A 37 2.92 -10.69 -13.46
C ALA A 37 2.11 -11.74 -12.69
N LEU A 38 1.54 -11.39 -11.53
CA LEU A 38 0.85 -12.35 -10.65
C LEU A 38 -0.38 -13.01 -11.30
N GLY A 39 -1.06 -12.31 -12.21
CA GLY A 39 -2.30 -12.78 -12.84
C GLY A 39 -2.20 -14.10 -13.60
N GLY A 40 -0.99 -14.58 -13.93
CA GLY A 40 -0.78 -15.90 -14.55
C GLY A 40 -0.24 -16.99 -13.61
N SER A 41 0.10 -16.65 -12.37
CA SER A 41 0.87 -17.52 -11.47
C SER A 41 0.10 -18.08 -10.27
N GLY A 42 -1.13 -17.63 -10.05
CA GLY A 42 -1.93 -17.99 -8.86
C GLY A 42 -1.39 -17.46 -7.53
N ARG A 43 -0.33 -16.65 -7.56
CA ARG A 43 0.33 -16.07 -6.38
C ARG A 43 -0.38 -14.78 -5.96
N SER A 44 -0.61 -14.59 -4.66
CA SER A 44 -1.19 -13.36 -4.12
C SER A 44 -0.19 -12.19 -4.13
N ALA A 45 -0.71 -10.97 -4.21
CA ALA A 45 0.11 -9.75 -4.14
C ALA A 45 0.83 -9.63 -2.80
N ALA A 46 0.19 -10.07 -1.72
CA ALA A 46 0.77 -10.13 -0.39
C ALA A 46 2.02 -11.03 -0.32
N ALA A 47 1.97 -12.23 -0.92
CA ALA A 47 3.11 -13.14 -0.93
C ALA A 47 4.30 -12.54 -1.70
N ALA A 48 4.03 -11.93 -2.87
CA ALA A 48 5.05 -11.27 -3.67
C ALA A 48 5.71 -10.08 -2.97
N LEU A 49 4.92 -9.32 -2.18
CA LEU A 49 5.42 -8.23 -1.35
C LEU A 49 6.30 -8.72 -0.20
N ASN A 50 5.89 -9.79 0.48
CA ASN A 50 6.68 -10.38 1.56
C ASN A 50 8.03 -10.90 1.06
N GLU A 51 8.06 -11.58 -0.08
CA GLU A 51 9.32 -12.02 -0.71
C GLU A 51 10.21 -10.85 -1.11
N TYR A 52 9.63 -9.78 -1.64
CA TYR A 52 10.38 -8.57 -1.98
C TYR A 52 11.10 -8.00 -0.75
N ILE A 53 10.45 -8.03 0.41
CA ILE A 53 11.07 -7.61 1.68
C ILE A 53 12.12 -8.62 2.15
N MET A 54 11.87 -9.93 2.02
CA MET A 54 12.85 -10.97 2.38
C MET A 54 14.14 -10.88 1.55
N GLU A 55 14.07 -10.35 0.32
CA GLU A 55 15.25 -10.03 -0.50
C GLU A 55 16.06 -8.82 0.03
N GLY A 56 15.69 -8.24 1.17
CA GLY A 56 16.35 -7.09 1.78
C GLY A 56 15.98 -5.75 1.13
N ARG A 57 14.89 -5.71 0.35
CA ARG A 57 14.42 -4.49 -0.32
C ARG A 57 13.41 -3.74 0.54
N ALA A 58 13.49 -2.42 0.51
CA ALA A 58 12.54 -1.58 1.20
C ALA A 58 11.35 -1.29 0.29
N VAL A 59 10.13 -1.47 0.80
CA VAL A 59 8.91 -1.08 0.10
C VAL A 59 8.46 0.27 0.62
N LYS A 60 8.43 1.29 -0.25
CA LYS A 60 7.96 2.62 0.13
C LYS A 60 6.49 2.81 -0.27
N LYS A 61 5.75 3.61 0.50
CA LYS A 61 4.32 3.87 0.26
C LYS A 61 4.04 4.33 -1.18
N TYR A 62 4.82 5.30 -1.69
CA TYR A 62 4.59 5.82 -3.05
C TYR A 62 4.74 4.75 -4.15
N GLU A 63 5.54 3.71 -3.92
CA GLU A 63 5.72 2.61 -4.89
C GLU A 63 4.47 1.75 -4.93
N LEU A 64 3.87 1.50 -3.77
CA LEU A 64 2.60 0.80 -3.64
C LEU A 64 1.47 1.61 -4.27
N ASP A 65 1.38 2.90 -3.99
CA ASP A 65 0.37 3.80 -4.57
C ASP A 65 0.45 3.80 -6.10
N ARG A 66 1.67 3.84 -6.66
CA ARG A 66 1.90 3.73 -8.10
C ARG A 66 1.45 2.37 -8.64
N CYS A 67 1.79 1.27 -7.95
CA CYS A 67 1.36 -0.07 -8.35
C CYS A 67 -0.17 -0.21 -8.34
N ILE A 68 -0.84 0.29 -7.30
CA ILE A 68 -2.31 0.29 -7.19
C ILE A 68 -2.93 1.08 -8.34
N LYS A 69 -2.38 2.26 -8.67
CA LYS A 69 -2.86 3.08 -9.79
C LYS A 69 -2.77 2.36 -11.12
N GLU A 70 -1.64 1.71 -11.41
CA GLU A 70 -1.47 0.93 -12.64
C GLU A 70 -2.39 -0.30 -12.67
N LEU A 71 -2.49 -1.05 -11.57
CA LEU A 71 -3.39 -2.21 -11.49
C LEU A 71 -4.85 -1.83 -11.71
N ARG A 72 -5.29 -0.66 -11.19
CA ARG A 72 -6.63 -0.10 -11.47
C ARG A 72 -6.81 0.22 -12.94
N LYS A 73 -5.80 0.80 -13.60
CA LYS A 73 -5.83 1.09 -15.05
C LYS A 73 -6.02 -0.18 -15.89
N TYR A 74 -5.36 -1.27 -15.51
CA TYR A 74 -5.50 -2.57 -16.18
C TYR A 74 -6.64 -3.44 -15.62
N ARG A 75 -7.54 -2.87 -14.81
CA ARG A 75 -8.70 -3.55 -14.21
C ARG A 75 -8.36 -4.79 -13.37
N LYS A 76 -7.13 -4.90 -12.87
CA LYS A 76 -6.69 -5.95 -11.93
C LYS A 76 -7.07 -5.58 -10.51
N TYR A 77 -8.37 -5.43 -10.25
CA TYR A 77 -8.88 -4.90 -8.98
C TYR A 77 -8.57 -5.80 -7.78
N GLN A 78 -8.64 -7.12 -7.95
CA GLN A 78 -8.31 -8.10 -6.90
C GLN A 78 -6.87 -7.91 -6.40
N ASN A 79 -5.90 -7.87 -7.32
CA ASN A 79 -4.49 -7.66 -6.96
C ASN A 79 -4.27 -6.29 -6.29
N ALA A 80 -4.95 -5.25 -6.77
CA ALA A 80 -4.87 -3.92 -6.15
C ALA A 80 -5.44 -3.92 -4.73
N LEU A 81 -6.55 -4.62 -4.50
CA LEU A 81 -7.17 -4.76 -3.19
C LEU A 81 -6.27 -5.53 -2.21
N GLU A 82 -5.63 -6.61 -2.66
CA GLU A 82 -4.68 -7.38 -1.85
C GLU A 82 -3.47 -6.52 -1.40
N ILE A 83 -2.99 -5.60 -2.25
CA ILE A 83 -1.93 -4.67 -1.86
C ILE A 83 -2.41 -3.74 -0.75
N MET A 84 -3.63 -3.20 -0.86
CA MET A 84 -4.22 -2.38 0.18
C MET A 84 -4.37 -3.18 1.49
N GLU A 85 -4.97 -4.38 1.45
CA GLU A 85 -5.10 -5.25 2.62
C GLU A 85 -3.73 -5.55 3.27
N TRP A 86 -2.71 -5.79 2.46
CA TRP A 86 -1.34 -5.97 2.95
C TRP A 86 -0.76 -4.70 3.59
N MET A 87 -1.02 -3.51 3.02
CA MET A 87 -0.60 -2.24 3.60
C MET A 87 -1.20 -2.02 4.99
N GLU A 88 -2.49 -2.31 5.16
CA GLU A 88 -3.16 -2.24 6.45
C GLU A 88 -2.58 -3.24 7.45
N PHE A 89 -2.35 -4.50 7.04
CA PHE A 89 -1.74 -5.52 7.89
C PHE A 89 -0.33 -5.11 8.37
N ARG A 90 0.45 -4.44 7.51
CA ARG A 90 1.79 -3.92 7.84
C ARG A 90 1.76 -2.58 8.58
N LYS A 91 0.57 -2.06 8.91
CA LYS A 91 0.37 -0.75 9.56
C LYS A 91 1.05 0.39 8.80
N ILE A 92 1.07 0.32 7.47
CA ILE A 92 1.50 1.44 6.63
C ILE A 92 0.39 2.49 6.71
N ASN A 93 0.74 3.72 7.11
CA ASN A 93 -0.25 4.77 7.37
C ASN A 93 -1.13 5.08 6.14
N TYR A 94 -2.43 4.85 6.30
CA TYR A 94 -3.45 5.29 5.37
C TYR A 94 -3.71 6.78 5.54
N ALA A 95 -3.69 7.50 4.44
CA ALA A 95 -4.30 8.81 4.35
C ALA A 95 -5.81 8.66 4.12
N ASN A 96 -6.57 9.70 4.41
CA ASN A 96 -8.01 9.77 4.13
C ASN A 96 -8.42 9.29 2.70
N PRO A 97 -7.73 9.69 1.61
CA PRO A 97 -8.06 9.19 0.27
C PRO A 97 -7.78 7.69 0.08
N ASP A 98 -6.87 7.08 0.84
CA ASP A 98 -6.52 5.66 0.71
C ASP A 98 -7.70 4.77 1.13
N PHE A 99 -8.45 5.19 2.16
CA PHE A 99 -9.69 4.50 2.56
C PHE A 99 -10.74 4.51 1.44
N ALA A 100 -10.86 5.62 0.72
CA ALA A 100 -11.76 5.74 -0.43
C ALA A 100 -11.31 4.86 -1.61
N VAL A 101 -10.01 4.84 -1.91
CA VAL A 101 -9.45 3.94 -2.95
C VAL A 101 -9.72 2.48 -2.61
N ARG A 102 -9.53 2.08 -1.35
CA ARG A 102 -9.83 0.71 -0.91
C ARG A 102 -11.31 0.39 -1.05
N LEU A 103 -12.20 1.30 -0.67
CA LEU A 103 -13.64 1.11 -0.82
C LEU A 103 -14.02 0.88 -2.30
N ASP A 104 -13.55 1.73 -3.23
CA ASP A 104 -13.78 1.57 -4.68
C ASP A 104 -13.24 0.23 -5.20
N LEU A 105 -12.07 -0.20 -4.71
CA LEU A 105 -11.49 -1.50 -5.05
C LEU A 105 -12.31 -2.67 -4.51
N THR A 106 -12.78 -2.59 -3.27
CA THR A 106 -13.65 -3.60 -2.65
C THR A 106 -14.94 -3.75 -3.45
N ALA A 107 -15.58 -2.63 -3.82
CA ALA A 107 -16.80 -2.67 -4.62
C ALA A 107 -16.58 -3.39 -5.96
N LYS A 108 -15.49 -3.09 -6.66
CA LYS A 108 -15.19 -3.67 -7.98
C LYS A 108 -14.67 -5.11 -7.95
N ALA A 109 -14.02 -5.51 -6.86
CA ALA A 109 -13.44 -6.85 -6.75
C ALA A 109 -14.38 -7.85 -6.05
N LYS A 110 -15.12 -7.40 -5.03
CA LYS A 110 -15.93 -8.24 -4.14
C LYS A 110 -17.43 -7.90 -4.17
N GLY A 111 -17.84 -6.85 -4.88
CA GLY A 111 -19.23 -6.42 -4.99
C GLY A 111 -19.64 -5.31 -4.00
N ILE A 112 -20.80 -4.72 -4.24
CA ILE A 112 -21.29 -3.55 -3.50
C ILE A 112 -21.55 -3.86 -2.02
N GLU A 113 -22.07 -5.05 -1.69
CA GLU A 113 -22.35 -5.45 -0.31
C GLU A 113 -21.07 -5.51 0.54
N ALA A 114 -19.98 -6.02 -0.04
CA ALA A 114 -18.67 -6.04 0.60
C ALA A 114 -18.15 -4.61 0.84
N ALA A 115 -18.42 -3.68 -0.08
CA ALA A 115 -18.05 -2.28 0.08
C ALA A 115 -18.89 -1.58 1.17
N GLU A 116 -20.19 -1.82 1.22
CA GLU A 116 -21.07 -1.33 2.29
C GLU A 116 -20.61 -1.82 3.66
N ASN A 117 -20.29 -3.11 3.78
CA ASN A 117 -19.76 -3.69 5.02
C ASN A 117 -18.38 -3.11 5.37
N TYR A 118 -17.50 -2.88 4.40
CA TYR A 118 -16.24 -2.20 4.67
C TYR A 118 -16.48 -0.77 5.18
N PHE A 119 -17.36 0.00 4.53
CA PHE A 119 -17.68 1.37 4.92
C PHE A 119 -18.31 1.45 6.31
N SER A 120 -19.22 0.55 6.66
CA SER A 120 -19.88 0.53 7.97
C SER A 120 -18.88 0.29 9.10
N ASN A 121 -17.87 -0.56 8.88
CA ASN A 121 -16.81 -0.90 9.83
C ASN A 121 -15.67 0.13 9.90
N LEU A 122 -15.66 1.15 9.04
CA LEU A 122 -14.65 2.22 9.13
C LEU A 122 -14.78 3.02 10.43
N PRO A 123 -13.64 3.41 11.05
CA PRO A 123 -13.66 4.30 12.19
C PRO A 123 -14.26 5.67 11.81
N PRO A 124 -14.88 6.41 12.76
CA PRO A 124 -15.48 7.70 12.48
C PRO A 124 -14.54 8.70 11.78
N SER A 125 -13.24 8.69 12.13
CA SER A 125 -12.22 9.55 11.50
C SER A 125 -11.97 9.24 10.03
N ALA A 126 -12.17 8.00 9.60
CA ALA A 126 -12.03 7.59 8.20
C ALA A 126 -13.32 7.82 7.39
N LYS A 127 -14.48 8.00 8.05
CA LYS A 127 -15.78 8.32 7.44
C LYS A 127 -15.87 9.81 7.10
N ASN A 128 -15.19 10.20 6.03
CA ASN A 128 -15.09 11.58 5.55
C ASN A 128 -15.63 11.71 4.12
N LYS A 129 -15.57 12.94 3.57
CA LYS A 129 -16.04 13.25 2.21
C LYS A 129 -15.50 12.31 1.13
N PHE A 130 -14.27 11.82 1.26
CA PHE A 130 -13.67 10.91 0.27
C PHE A 130 -14.33 9.53 0.29
N THR A 131 -14.51 8.94 1.48
CA THR A 131 -15.16 7.62 1.61
C THR A 131 -16.64 7.68 1.27
N TYR A 132 -17.33 8.75 1.69
CA TYR A 132 -18.73 8.95 1.36
C TYR A 132 -18.94 9.14 -0.13
N GLY A 133 -18.14 10.02 -0.77
CA GLY A 133 -18.19 10.24 -2.21
C GLY A 133 -17.80 8.99 -3.01
N SER A 134 -16.86 8.19 -2.52
CA SER A 134 -16.52 6.92 -3.15
C SER A 134 -17.68 5.93 -3.11
N LEU A 135 -18.39 5.80 -1.98
CA LEU A 135 -19.56 4.91 -1.90
C LEU A 135 -20.71 5.41 -2.81
N LEU A 136 -20.94 6.73 -2.82
CA LEU A 136 -21.92 7.35 -3.71
C LEU A 136 -21.63 7.01 -5.17
N ASN A 137 -20.38 7.19 -5.59
CA ASN A 137 -19.94 6.87 -6.94
C ASN A 137 -20.10 5.37 -7.27
N CYS A 138 -19.92 4.47 -6.29
CA CYS A 138 -20.22 3.05 -6.47
C CYS A 138 -21.73 2.83 -6.73
N TYR A 139 -22.63 3.42 -5.93
CA TYR A 139 -24.07 3.31 -6.17
C TYR A 139 -24.50 3.86 -7.53
N CYS A 140 -23.97 5.01 -7.94
CA CYS A 140 -24.27 5.58 -9.25
C CYS A 140 -23.83 4.67 -10.41
N LYS A 141 -22.68 3.99 -10.26
CA LYS A 141 -22.17 3.06 -11.30
C LYS A 141 -22.97 1.77 -11.40
N GLU A 142 -23.47 1.27 -10.27
CA GLU A 142 -24.33 0.09 -10.20
C GLU A 142 -25.82 0.43 -10.43
N MET A 143 -26.15 1.67 -10.82
CA MET A 143 -27.52 2.16 -11.07
C MET A 143 -28.48 1.96 -9.87
N MET A 144 -27.96 2.04 -8.64
CA MET A 144 -28.75 1.90 -7.41
C MET A 144 -29.31 3.25 -6.97
N GLU A 145 -30.26 3.80 -7.74
CA GLU A 145 -30.76 5.18 -7.60
C GLU A 145 -31.26 5.52 -6.18
N GLU A 146 -32.09 4.65 -5.61
CA GLU A 146 -32.64 4.85 -4.26
C GLU A 146 -31.54 4.92 -3.19
N LYS A 147 -30.56 4.00 -3.26
CA LYS A 147 -29.41 4.00 -2.35
C LYS A 147 -28.52 5.21 -2.55
N ALA A 148 -28.29 5.61 -3.80
CA ALA A 148 -27.49 6.79 -4.14
C ALA A 148 -28.12 8.06 -3.55
N LEU A 149 -29.43 8.25 -3.75
CA LEU A 149 -30.15 9.41 -3.23
C LEU A 149 -30.17 9.44 -1.70
N ALA A 150 -30.49 8.32 -1.06
CA ALA A 150 -30.47 8.21 0.40
C ALA A 150 -29.08 8.50 0.98
N HIS A 151 -28.03 8.02 0.32
CA HIS A 151 -26.65 8.26 0.73
C HIS A 151 -26.21 9.71 0.51
N TYR A 152 -26.61 10.34 -0.59
CA TYR A 152 -26.37 11.77 -0.84
C TYR A 152 -27.05 12.65 0.21
N GLN A 153 -28.33 12.40 0.52
CA GLN A 153 -29.04 13.11 1.58
C GLN A 153 -28.35 12.93 2.95
N LYS A 154 -27.78 11.75 3.20
CA LYS A 154 -26.99 11.52 4.41
C LYS A 154 -25.72 12.38 4.41
N MET A 155 -25.00 12.47 3.29
CA MET A 155 -23.81 13.32 3.15
C MET A 155 -24.10 14.78 3.45
N ASP A 156 -25.22 15.29 2.93
CA ASP A 156 -25.67 16.67 3.13
C ASP A 156 -25.94 16.98 4.61
N ARG A 157 -26.66 16.08 5.30
CA ARG A 157 -26.94 16.21 6.75
C ARG A 157 -25.70 16.21 7.64
N VAL A 158 -24.61 15.58 7.20
CA VAL A 158 -23.36 15.54 7.95
C VAL A 158 -22.31 16.53 7.42
N GLU A 159 -22.73 17.50 6.59
CA GLU A 159 -21.89 18.57 6.05
C GLU A 159 -20.64 18.05 5.30
N LEU A 160 -20.81 16.94 4.58
CA LEU A 160 -19.74 16.31 3.79
C LEU A 160 -19.85 16.59 2.28
N CYS A 161 -20.81 17.43 1.87
CA CYS A 161 -21.00 17.89 0.50
C CYS A 161 -20.06 19.05 0.13
#